data_AF-A0A6B2VCD5-F1
#
_entry.id   AF-A0A6B2VCD5-F1
#
_cell.length_a   1.000
_cell.length_b   1.000
_cell.length_c   1.000
_cell.angle_alpha   90.00
_cell.angle_beta   90.00
_cell.angle_gamma   90.00
#
_symmetry.space_group_name_H-M   'P 1'
#
loop_
_entity.id
_entity.type
_entity.pdbx_description
1 polymer ?
#
loop_
_entity_poly.entity_id
_entity_poly.type
_entity_poly.pdbx_seq_one_letter_code
_entity_poly.pdbx_strand_id
1 'polypeptide(L)'
;DFARQLAHEALAGADRPADRVRAWNVVIDSCGQAMAEIADVFPEAVRDARGDPALLAPLHYRMSWREWMVGGSAARAHGHAVRAAQLAARTGDRHTELMALTQQAALELFLGHPKAEATLTAALAAPHDAHAMTHHNGPLYLKHRFHLVRDELDEAHAELRGLVYTLRQRGSADSLSQCLVGLAQVEIWRGRCRPALTVARQSLRITEEAGLSPGPAWYTLALAETAAGDLPRALAAAETAGRHSEDDDDRLFLPRALHAEGRIRLFAGQPAHAVELLRRTADLESAQGQRDPATRRWHADLAEALAAAGAPDEAQAVIDRARHQAERLARQGVLATLDRATATVTAARGDLPRAARELSAAASRLHRTGYPLEEARTRLLLARVHRRAGDESSARRAFTDALHLYTKSGAHPWATTTRTERDRVPDTPAPPPPTPGAWTEHLTPTERDVVARAAQGATNREIATALVLSVKTVEAALTRAYRKLGTKSRVQLTRLILTSPTM
;
A
#
# COMPACT_ATOMS: atom_id res chain seq x y z
N ASP A 1 25.59 -15.28 -1.91
CA ASP A 1 27.01 -15.28 -2.34
C ASP A 1 27.67 -16.65 -2.40
N PHE A 2 27.73 -17.42 -1.32
CA PHE A 2 28.42 -18.73 -1.34
C PHE A 2 27.85 -19.74 -2.37
N ALA A 3 26.53 -19.90 -2.45
CA ALA A 3 25.90 -20.77 -3.45
C ALA A 3 26.17 -20.31 -4.90
N ARG A 4 26.25 -19.00 -5.11
CA ARG A 4 26.57 -18.39 -6.41
C ARG A 4 28.01 -18.69 -6.80
N GLN A 5 28.96 -18.56 -5.86
CA GLN A 5 30.36 -18.89 -6.09
C GLN A 5 30.52 -20.37 -6.47
N LEU A 6 29.97 -21.29 -5.68
CA LEU A 6 30.03 -22.73 -5.96
C LEU A 6 29.41 -23.09 -7.31
N ALA A 7 28.34 -22.41 -7.71
CA ALA A 7 27.72 -22.64 -9.01
C ALA A 7 28.62 -22.16 -10.17
N HIS A 8 29.33 -21.04 -10.02
CA HIS A 8 30.32 -20.59 -11.03
C HIS A 8 31.53 -21.54 -11.10
N GLU A 9 32.00 -22.05 -9.97
CA GLU A 9 33.04 -23.08 -9.94
C GLU A 9 32.58 -24.37 -10.64
N ALA A 10 31.34 -24.79 -10.41
CA ALA A 10 30.74 -25.94 -11.09
C ALA A 10 30.61 -25.70 -12.61
N LEU A 11 30.26 -24.49 -13.04
CA LEU A 11 30.17 -24.14 -14.47
C LEU A 11 31.52 -24.22 -15.19
N ALA A 12 32.62 -23.88 -14.51
CA ALA A 12 33.96 -23.95 -15.06
C ALA A 12 34.45 -25.39 -15.29
N GLY A 13 33.96 -26.35 -14.49
CA GLY A 13 34.36 -27.76 -14.56
C GLY A 13 33.32 -28.71 -15.18
N ALA A 14 32.13 -28.23 -15.57
CA ALA A 14 31.05 -29.08 -16.05
C ALA A 14 31.08 -29.29 -17.58
N ASP A 15 31.33 -30.53 -18.01
CA ASP A 15 31.31 -30.91 -19.42
C ASP A 15 29.90 -31.26 -19.95
N ARG A 16 29.01 -31.73 -19.07
CA ARG A 16 27.66 -32.16 -19.47
C ARG A 16 26.70 -30.97 -19.49
N PRO A 17 25.92 -30.78 -20.58
CA PRO A 17 24.88 -29.74 -20.68
C PRO A 17 23.95 -29.67 -19.46
N ALA A 18 23.50 -30.83 -18.96
CA ALA A 18 22.60 -30.91 -17.82
C ALA A 18 23.22 -30.42 -16.50
N ASP A 19 24.53 -30.62 -16.29
CA ASP A 19 25.23 -30.11 -15.10
C ASP A 19 25.35 -28.58 -15.16
N ARG A 20 25.70 -28.05 -16.33
CA ARG A 20 25.79 -26.60 -16.56
C ARG A 20 24.45 -25.92 -16.33
N VAL A 21 23.35 -26.43 -16.91
CA VAL A 21 22.01 -25.88 -16.69
C VAL A 21 21.59 -25.96 -15.22
N ARG A 22 21.92 -27.04 -14.50
CA ARG A 22 21.66 -27.13 -13.05
C ARG A 22 22.43 -26.06 -12.27
N ALA A 23 23.70 -25.84 -12.60
CA ALA A 23 24.49 -24.77 -11.97
C ALA A 23 23.90 -23.38 -12.29
N TRP A 24 23.48 -23.13 -13.53
CA TRP A 24 22.78 -21.89 -13.88
C TRP A 24 21.50 -21.68 -13.09
N ASN A 25 20.68 -22.73 -12.90
CA ASN A 25 19.48 -22.64 -12.08
C ASN A 25 19.80 -22.23 -10.63
N VAL A 26 20.89 -22.73 -10.04
CA VAL A 26 21.34 -22.32 -8.70
C VAL A 26 21.78 -20.86 -8.67
N VAL A 27 22.53 -20.39 -9.68
CA VAL A 27 22.88 -18.96 -9.81
C VAL A 27 21.61 -18.11 -9.84
N ILE A 28 20.63 -18.50 -10.67
CA ILE A 28 19.38 -17.77 -10.82
C ILE A 28 18.57 -17.75 -9.52
N ASP A 29 18.39 -18.89 -8.87
CA ASP A 29 17.59 -18.97 -7.64
C ASP A 29 18.25 -18.21 -6.47
N SER A 30 19.57 -18.05 -6.50
CA SER A 30 20.33 -17.35 -5.46
C SER A 30 20.21 -15.83 -5.47
N CYS A 31 19.62 -15.22 -6.50
CA CYS A 31 19.51 -13.75 -6.60
C CYS A 31 18.28 -13.15 -5.90
N GLY A 32 17.28 -13.97 -5.54
CA GLY A 32 16.05 -13.47 -4.91
C GLY A 32 15.34 -12.43 -5.80
N GLN A 33 15.14 -11.20 -5.29
CA GLN A 33 14.51 -10.11 -6.04
C GLN A 33 15.46 -9.38 -7.00
N ALA A 34 16.78 -9.50 -6.82
CA ALA A 34 17.80 -8.83 -7.65
C ALA A 34 18.03 -9.52 -9.00
N MET A 35 16.95 -9.92 -9.70
CA MET A 35 17.02 -10.63 -10.97
C MET A 35 17.65 -9.81 -12.11
N ALA A 36 17.70 -8.48 -11.98
CA ALA A 36 18.35 -7.62 -12.95
C ALA A 36 19.87 -7.87 -13.02
N GLU A 37 20.51 -8.19 -11.89
CA GLU A 37 21.95 -8.43 -11.80
C GLU A 37 22.43 -9.66 -12.58
N ILE A 38 21.53 -10.59 -12.88
CA ILE A 38 21.84 -11.87 -13.52
C ILE A 38 21.17 -12.01 -14.90
N ALA A 39 20.79 -10.89 -15.52
CA ALA A 39 20.07 -10.91 -16.80
C ALA A 39 20.84 -11.67 -17.90
N ASP A 40 22.18 -11.58 -17.90
CA ASP A 40 23.06 -12.20 -18.89
C ASP A 40 23.19 -13.72 -18.73
N VAL A 41 22.79 -14.27 -17.58
CA VAL A 41 22.83 -15.72 -17.31
C VAL A 41 21.80 -16.49 -18.15
N PHE A 42 20.64 -15.89 -18.40
CA PHE A 42 19.53 -16.58 -19.07
C PHE A 42 19.86 -17.02 -20.52
N PRO A 43 20.44 -16.17 -21.39
CA PRO A 43 20.86 -16.59 -22.72
C PRO A 43 21.88 -17.74 -22.72
N GLU A 44 22.82 -17.74 -21.77
CA GLU A 44 23.83 -18.80 -21.65
C GLU A 44 23.21 -20.12 -21.22
N ALA A 45 22.34 -20.08 -20.19
CA ALA A 45 21.63 -21.26 -19.71
C ALA A 45 20.75 -21.89 -20.80
N VAL A 46 20.04 -21.06 -21.59
CA VAL A 46 19.23 -21.53 -22.73
C VAL A 46 20.10 -22.15 -23.82
N ARG A 47 21.27 -21.56 -24.11
CA ARG A 47 22.23 -22.12 -25.07
C ARG A 47 22.75 -23.48 -24.61
N ASP A 48 23.09 -23.60 -23.33
CA ASP A 48 23.58 -24.84 -22.73
C ASP A 48 22.50 -25.92 -22.67
N ALA A 49 21.21 -25.57 -22.60
CA ALA A 49 20.11 -26.54 -22.68
C ALA A 49 20.01 -27.23 -24.05
N ARG A 50 20.60 -26.68 -25.12
CA ARG A 50 20.65 -27.27 -26.48
C ARG A 50 19.31 -27.78 -27.03
N GLY A 51 18.21 -27.13 -26.65
CA GLY A 51 16.87 -27.53 -27.08
C GLY A 51 16.24 -28.69 -26.29
N ASP A 52 16.92 -29.27 -25.31
CA ASP A 52 16.40 -30.37 -24.48
C ASP A 52 15.18 -29.90 -23.67
N PRO A 53 13.98 -30.47 -23.90
CA PRO A 53 12.77 -30.12 -23.17
C PRO A 53 12.90 -30.22 -21.65
N ALA A 54 13.66 -31.18 -21.13
CA ALA A 54 13.80 -31.41 -19.69
C ALA A 54 14.66 -30.33 -19.02
N LEU A 55 15.61 -29.74 -19.77
CA LEU A 55 16.44 -28.63 -19.30
C LEU A 55 15.76 -27.27 -19.53
N LEU A 56 14.99 -27.14 -20.62
CA LEU A 56 14.28 -25.90 -20.94
C LEU A 56 13.08 -25.63 -20.04
N ALA A 57 12.39 -26.68 -19.54
CA ALA A 57 11.24 -26.51 -18.66
C ALA A 57 11.56 -25.64 -17.40
N PRO A 58 12.55 -25.99 -16.56
CA PRO A 58 12.90 -25.18 -15.39
C PRO A 58 13.47 -23.80 -15.73
N LEU A 59 14.11 -23.64 -16.90
CA LEU A 59 14.59 -22.34 -17.38
C LEU A 59 13.43 -21.42 -17.76
N HIS A 60 12.43 -21.93 -18.49
CA HIS A 60 11.25 -21.14 -18.83
C HIS A 60 10.46 -20.71 -17.60
N TYR A 61 10.38 -21.56 -16.55
CA TYR A 61 9.78 -21.14 -15.28
C TYR A 61 10.50 -19.92 -14.68
N ARG A 62 11.83 -19.91 -14.66
CA ARG A 62 12.63 -18.77 -14.18
C ARG A 62 12.55 -17.55 -15.09
N MET A 63 12.52 -17.74 -16.40
CA MET A 63 12.31 -16.65 -17.37
C MET A 63 10.94 -16.00 -17.17
N SER A 64 9.92 -16.77 -16.77
CA SER A 64 8.61 -16.21 -16.41
C SER A 64 8.74 -15.22 -15.26
N TRP A 65 9.51 -15.51 -14.22
CA TRP A 65 9.75 -14.58 -13.11
C TRP A 65 10.51 -13.35 -13.57
N ARG A 66 11.59 -13.52 -14.33
CA ARG A 66 12.38 -12.42 -14.89
C ARG A 66 11.53 -11.46 -15.73
N GLU A 67 10.72 -11.99 -16.64
CA GLU A 67 9.87 -11.16 -17.50
C GLU A 67 8.81 -10.38 -16.71
N TRP A 68 8.37 -10.91 -15.56
CA TRP A 68 7.41 -10.24 -14.71
C TRP A 68 8.06 -9.19 -13.81
N MET A 69 9.15 -9.55 -13.11
CA MET A 69 9.83 -8.69 -12.14
C MET A 69 10.66 -7.58 -12.79
N VAL A 70 11.39 -7.90 -13.86
CA VAL A 70 12.36 -6.97 -14.48
C VAL A 70 11.90 -6.60 -15.89
N GLY A 71 11.50 -7.59 -16.69
CA GLY A 71 11.04 -7.36 -18.07
C GLY A 71 9.77 -6.50 -18.16
N GLY A 72 9.01 -6.36 -17.07
CA GLY A 72 7.82 -5.53 -16.98
C GLY A 72 6.65 -5.99 -17.83
N SER A 73 6.57 -7.27 -18.19
CA SER A 73 5.46 -7.80 -19.00
C SER A 73 4.89 -9.09 -18.44
N ALA A 74 3.73 -9.00 -17.79
CA ALA A 74 3.00 -10.17 -17.31
C ALA A 74 2.54 -11.09 -18.46
N ALA A 75 2.31 -10.54 -19.67
CA ALA A 75 1.94 -11.33 -20.84
C ALA A 75 3.09 -12.21 -21.35
N ARG A 76 4.33 -11.67 -21.45
CA ARG A 76 5.50 -12.48 -21.82
C ARG A 76 5.84 -13.50 -20.74
N ALA A 77 5.74 -13.10 -19.47
CA ALA A 77 5.86 -14.01 -18.35
C ALA A 77 4.87 -15.17 -18.45
N HIS A 78 3.60 -14.89 -18.78
CA HIS A 78 2.56 -15.91 -18.92
C HIS A 78 2.91 -16.92 -20.02
N GLY A 79 3.40 -16.44 -21.17
CA GLY A 79 3.86 -17.32 -22.24
C GLY A 79 4.98 -18.28 -21.81
N HIS A 80 5.92 -17.79 -21.00
CA HIS A 80 6.98 -18.63 -20.42
C HIS A 80 6.45 -19.64 -19.40
N ALA A 81 5.53 -19.26 -18.52
CA ALA A 81 4.92 -20.17 -17.55
C ALA A 81 4.14 -21.30 -18.24
N VAL A 82 3.33 -20.97 -19.25
CA VAL A 82 2.62 -21.97 -20.07
C VAL A 82 3.60 -22.93 -20.74
N ARG A 83 4.68 -22.38 -21.34
CA ARG A 83 5.69 -23.20 -22.02
C ARG A 83 6.43 -24.12 -21.05
N ALA A 84 6.77 -23.64 -19.86
CA ALA A 84 7.40 -24.42 -18.81
C ALA A 84 6.50 -25.59 -18.37
N ALA A 85 5.21 -25.33 -18.09
CA ALA A 85 4.25 -26.36 -17.71
C ALA A 85 4.10 -27.45 -18.79
N GLN A 86 3.98 -27.04 -20.06
CA GLN A 86 3.88 -27.97 -21.18
C GLN A 86 5.13 -28.84 -21.37
N LEU A 87 6.33 -28.26 -21.23
CA LEU A 87 7.58 -29.00 -21.36
C LEU A 87 7.74 -29.99 -20.20
N ALA A 88 7.53 -29.52 -18.97
CA ALA A 88 7.63 -30.32 -17.76
C ALA A 88 6.67 -31.51 -17.76
N ALA A 89 5.42 -31.29 -18.18
CA ALA A 89 4.43 -32.36 -18.33
C ALA A 89 4.87 -33.44 -19.33
N ARG A 90 5.47 -33.04 -20.46
CA ARG A 90 5.99 -33.97 -21.48
C ARG A 90 7.17 -34.80 -21.00
N THR A 91 8.02 -34.23 -20.15
CA THR A 91 9.23 -34.90 -19.64
C THR A 91 9.03 -35.59 -18.29
N GLY A 92 7.84 -35.45 -17.69
CA GLY A 92 7.53 -36.02 -16.37
C GLY A 92 8.17 -35.27 -15.19
N ASP A 93 8.63 -34.03 -15.39
CA ASP A 93 9.16 -33.18 -14.30
C ASP A 93 8.01 -32.57 -13.49
N ARG A 94 7.57 -33.30 -12.47
CA ARG A 94 6.41 -32.91 -11.65
C ARG A 94 6.62 -31.65 -10.83
N HIS A 95 7.84 -31.43 -10.35
CA HIS A 95 8.17 -30.24 -9.57
C HIS A 95 7.99 -28.99 -10.43
N THR A 96 8.65 -28.95 -11.60
CA THR A 96 8.56 -27.81 -12.51
C THR A 96 7.16 -27.63 -13.06
N GLU A 97 6.44 -28.73 -13.38
CA GLU A 97 5.06 -28.66 -13.86
C GLU A 97 4.16 -27.94 -12.85
N LEU A 98 4.23 -28.34 -11.57
CA LEU A 98 3.45 -27.74 -10.48
C LEU A 98 3.81 -26.26 -10.26
N MET A 99 5.11 -25.94 -10.21
CA MET A 99 5.56 -24.55 -10.03
C MET A 99 5.17 -23.66 -11.23
N ALA A 100 5.27 -24.18 -12.44
CA ALA A 100 4.91 -23.46 -13.66
C ALA A 100 3.39 -23.23 -13.79
N LEU A 101 2.56 -24.23 -13.45
CA LEU A 101 1.10 -24.06 -13.40
C LEU A 101 0.70 -23.04 -12.33
N THR A 102 1.37 -23.05 -11.18
CA THR A 102 1.15 -22.05 -10.13
C THR A 102 1.50 -20.64 -10.64
N GLN A 103 2.67 -20.48 -11.28
CA GLN A 103 3.07 -19.21 -11.85
C GLN A 103 2.12 -18.73 -12.96
N GLN A 104 1.65 -19.65 -13.81
CA GLN A 104 0.65 -19.37 -14.83
C GLN A 104 -0.64 -18.85 -14.18
N ALA A 105 -1.15 -19.52 -13.15
CA ALA A 105 -2.35 -19.10 -12.43
C ALA A 105 -2.19 -17.72 -11.76
N ALA A 106 -1.01 -17.43 -11.19
CA ALA A 106 -0.72 -16.13 -10.59
C ALA A 106 -0.75 -14.99 -11.63
N LEU A 107 -0.18 -15.23 -12.80
CA LEU A 107 -0.18 -14.28 -13.91
C LEU A 107 -1.58 -14.13 -14.52
N GLU A 108 -2.34 -15.21 -14.65
CA GLU A 108 -3.74 -15.18 -15.09
C GLU A 108 -4.62 -14.38 -14.13
N LEU A 109 -4.42 -14.54 -12.82
CA LEU A 109 -5.09 -13.71 -11.82
C LEU A 109 -4.72 -12.23 -11.99
N PHE A 110 -3.43 -11.92 -12.15
CA PHE A 110 -2.94 -10.55 -12.35
C PHE A 110 -3.48 -9.90 -13.64
N LEU A 111 -3.59 -10.68 -14.72
CA LEU A 111 -4.13 -10.24 -16.01
C LEU A 111 -5.67 -10.25 -16.05
N GLY A 112 -6.33 -10.68 -14.97
CA GLY A 112 -7.79 -10.77 -14.89
C GLY A 112 -8.41 -11.77 -15.86
N HIS A 113 -7.70 -12.87 -16.15
CA HIS A 113 -8.15 -13.96 -17.01
C HIS A 113 -9.16 -14.86 -16.27
N PRO A 114 -10.26 -15.29 -16.91
CA PRO A 114 -11.30 -16.11 -16.27
C PRO A 114 -10.84 -17.54 -15.94
N LYS A 115 -9.73 -18.01 -16.54
CA LYS A 115 -9.21 -19.38 -16.34
C LYS A 115 -8.29 -19.53 -15.13
N ALA A 116 -7.94 -18.44 -14.45
CA ALA A 116 -6.95 -18.45 -13.37
C ALA A 116 -7.24 -19.51 -12.29
N GLU A 117 -8.52 -19.68 -11.92
CA GLU A 117 -8.96 -20.63 -10.90
C GLU A 117 -8.91 -22.09 -11.38
N ALA A 118 -9.22 -22.34 -12.65
CA ALA A 118 -9.07 -23.66 -13.25
C ALA A 118 -7.59 -24.06 -13.31
N THR A 119 -6.70 -23.13 -13.67
CA THR A 119 -5.25 -23.37 -13.69
C THR A 119 -4.70 -23.65 -12.29
N LEU A 120 -5.14 -22.89 -11.26
CA LEU A 120 -4.77 -23.17 -9.87
C LEU A 120 -5.28 -24.55 -9.41
N THR A 121 -6.52 -24.89 -9.76
CA THR A 121 -7.09 -26.22 -9.46
C THR A 121 -6.24 -27.34 -10.06
N ALA A 122 -5.78 -27.17 -11.30
CA ALA A 122 -4.88 -28.13 -11.94
C ALA A 122 -3.54 -28.25 -11.19
N ALA A 123 -2.96 -27.13 -10.73
CA ALA A 123 -1.73 -27.16 -9.93
C ALA A 123 -1.92 -27.88 -8.58
N LEU A 124 -3.06 -27.68 -7.92
CA LEU A 124 -3.39 -28.33 -6.64
C LEU A 124 -3.70 -29.84 -6.78
N ALA A 125 -4.17 -30.27 -7.95
CA ALA A 125 -4.49 -31.66 -8.24
C ALA A 125 -3.27 -32.48 -8.72
N ALA A 126 -2.15 -31.83 -9.04
CA ALA A 126 -0.94 -32.52 -9.50
C ALA A 126 -0.37 -33.46 -8.42
N PRO A 127 0.28 -34.58 -8.80
CA PRO A 127 0.88 -35.53 -7.85
C PRO A 127 1.82 -34.84 -6.85
N HIS A 128 1.73 -35.20 -5.57
CA HIS A 128 2.31 -34.46 -4.44
C HIS A 128 3.84 -34.37 -4.46
N ASP A 129 4.37 -33.20 -4.80
CA ASP A 129 5.68 -32.73 -4.32
C ASP A 129 5.45 -31.89 -3.05
N ALA A 130 5.79 -32.45 -1.89
CA ALA A 130 5.55 -31.80 -0.60
C ALA A 130 6.31 -30.47 -0.43
N HIS A 131 7.49 -30.34 -1.05
CA HIS A 131 8.27 -29.12 -0.98
C HIS A 131 7.65 -28.03 -1.86
N ALA A 132 7.33 -28.36 -3.12
CA ALA A 132 6.70 -27.44 -4.05
C ALA A 132 5.33 -26.96 -3.55
N MET A 133 4.54 -27.84 -2.93
CA MET A 133 3.24 -27.51 -2.35
C MET A 133 3.32 -26.44 -1.26
N THR A 134 4.37 -26.46 -0.44
CA THR A 134 4.53 -25.57 0.72
C THR A 134 5.45 -24.37 0.46
N HIS A 135 6.09 -24.32 -0.72
CA HIS A 135 6.90 -23.19 -1.16
C HIS A 135 6.04 -21.91 -1.26
N HIS A 136 6.62 -20.74 -0.99
CA HIS A 136 5.90 -19.45 -1.13
C HIS A 136 5.53 -19.08 -2.58
N ASN A 137 6.12 -19.77 -3.55
CA ASN A 137 5.71 -19.70 -4.96
C ASN A 137 4.85 -20.90 -5.38
N GLY A 138 4.49 -21.75 -4.42
CA GLY A 138 3.69 -22.94 -4.59
C GLY A 138 2.18 -22.68 -4.53
N PRO A 139 1.37 -23.69 -4.90
CA PRO A 139 -0.05 -23.52 -5.14
C PRO A 139 -0.85 -23.27 -3.85
N LEU A 140 -0.43 -23.85 -2.71
CA LEU A 140 -1.10 -23.56 -1.43
C LEU A 140 -0.89 -22.11 -1.02
N TYR A 141 0.30 -21.56 -1.22
CA TYR A 141 0.51 -20.13 -1.00
C TYR A 141 -0.33 -19.32 -1.98
N LEU A 142 -0.31 -19.62 -3.29
CA LEU A 142 -1.13 -18.85 -4.24
C LEU A 142 -2.63 -18.89 -3.92
N LYS A 143 -3.14 -20.01 -3.40
CA LYS A 143 -4.54 -20.18 -3.02
C LYS A 143 -5.03 -19.12 -2.02
N HIS A 144 -4.19 -18.66 -1.08
CA HIS A 144 -4.60 -17.56 -0.19
C HIS A 144 -4.94 -16.29 -0.98
N ARG A 145 -4.22 -15.98 -2.06
CA ARG A 145 -4.50 -14.79 -2.89
C ARG A 145 -5.84 -14.91 -3.61
N PHE A 146 -6.24 -16.12 -3.99
CA PHE A 146 -7.56 -16.39 -4.56
C PHE A 146 -8.69 -16.22 -3.54
N HIS A 147 -8.47 -16.62 -2.28
CA HIS A 147 -9.39 -16.29 -1.19
C HIS A 147 -9.50 -14.77 -1.00
N LEU A 148 -8.38 -14.04 -1.03
CA LEU A 148 -8.33 -12.58 -0.87
C LEU A 148 -9.09 -11.81 -1.96
N VAL A 149 -9.00 -12.21 -3.23
CA VAL A 149 -9.77 -11.53 -4.31
C VAL A 149 -11.26 -11.88 -4.29
N ARG A 150 -11.65 -12.94 -3.57
CA ARG A 150 -13.05 -13.35 -3.34
C ARG A 150 -13.60 -12.86 -2.00
N ASP A 151 -12.81 -12.09 -1.26
CA ASP A 151 -13.16 -11.55 0.07
C ASP A 151 -13.38 -12.64 1.15
N GLU A 152 -12.80 -13.83 0.95
CA GLU A 152 -12.83 -14.99 1.86
C GLU A 152 -11.69 -14.91 2.88
N LEU A 153 -11.76 -13.93 3.79
CA LEU A 153 -10.63 -13.59 4.67
C LEU A 153 -10.31 -14.68 5.71
N ASP A 154 -11.31 -15.43 6.18
CA ASP A 154 -11.12 -16.48 7.18
C ASP A 154 -10.45 -17.71 6.55
N GLU A 155 -10.80 -18.04 5.31
CA GLU A 155 -10.18 -19.08 4.49
C GLU A 155 -8.73 -18.71 4.17
N ALA A 156 -8.48 -17.47 3.74
CA ALA A 156 -7.11 -16.97 3.50
C ALA A 156 -6.24 -17.07 4.77
N HIS A 157 -6.81 -16.73 5.94
CA HIS A 157 -6.13 -16.87 7.22
C HIS A 157 -5.83 -18.32 7.56
N ALA A 158 -6.81 -19.22 7.41
CA ALA A 158 -6.65 -20.63 7.72
C ALA A 158 -5.54 -21.28 6.86
N GLU A 159 -5.53 -20.98 5.55
CA GLU A 159 -4.52 -21.46 4.61
C GLU A 159 -3.11 -21.01 5.00
N LEU A 160 -2.91 -19.70 5.21
CA LEU A 160 -1.59 -19.16 5.60
C LEU A 160 -1.15 -19.64 6.97
N ARG A 161 -2.06 -19.78 7.94
CA ARG A 161 -1.73 -20.30 9.27
C ARG A 161 -1.25 -21.75 9.19
N GLY A 162 -1.90 -22.57 8.35
CA GLY A 162 -1.47 -23.95 8.08
C GLY A 162 -0.07 -24.00 7.46
N LEU A 163 0.18 -23.17 6.44
CA LEU A 163 1.50 -23.07 5.81
C LEU A 163 2.59 -22.63 6.77
N VAL A 164 2.35 -21.57 7.54
CA VAL A 164 3.31 -21.07 8.55
C VAL A 164 3.63 -22.14 9.59
N TYR A 165 2.64 -22.93 10.02
CA TYR A 165 2.87 -24.04 10.96
C TYR A 165 3.82 -25.10 10.37
N THR A 166 3.59 -25.52 9.13
CA THR A 166 4.45 -26.49 8.44
C THR A 166 5.86 -25.94 8.20
N LEU A 167 5.96 -24.69 7.72
CA LEU A 167 7.23 -24.06 7.39
C LEU A 167 8.11 -23.81 8.61
N ARG A 168 7.52 -23.57 9.80
CA ARG A 168 8.29 -23.47 11.05
C ARG A 168 8.98 -24.78 11.44
N GLN A 169 8.47 -25.93 11.01
CA GLN A 169 9.05 -27.22 11.36
C GLN A 169 10.08 -27.70 10.32
N ARG A 170 9.81 -27.44 9.03
CA ARG A 170 10.54 -28.09 7.93
C ARG A 170 10.76 -27.19 6.71
N GLY A 171 10.44 -25.90 6.80
CA GLY A 171 10.49 -24.96 5.67
C GLY A 171 11.78 -24.15 5.58
N SER A 172 11.95 -23.42 4.48
CA SER A 172 13.00 -22.42 4.32
C SER A 172 12.64 -21.11 5.02
N ALA A 173 13.67 -20.36 5.47
CA ALA A 173 13.50 -19.03 6.05
C ALA A 173 12.77 -18.08 5.10
N ASP A 174 13.07 -18.16 3.80
CA ASP A 174 12.43 -17.36 2.76
C ASP A 174 10.93 -17.67 2.64
N SER A 175 10.56 -18.94 2.49
CA SER A 175 9.14 -19.30 2.40
C SER A 175 8.37 -18.96 3.68
N LEU A 176 9.00 -19.12 4.85
CA LEU A 176 8.40 -18.70 6.11
C LEU A 176 8.20 -17.18 6.14
N SER A 177 9.21 -16.39 5.75
CA SER A 177 9.11 -14.94 5.71
C SER A 177 7.99 -14.46 4.77
N GLN A 178 7.91 -14.98 3.54
CA GLN A 178 6.88 -14.63 2.56
C GLN A 178 5.46 -15.05 2.99
N CYS A 179 5.33 -16.18 3.70
CA CYS A 179 4.06 -16.58 4.32
C CYS A 179 3.64 -15.63 5.45
N LEU A 180 4.59 -15.14 6.25
CA LEU A 180 4.31 -14.14 7.29
C LEU A 180 3.93 -12.78 6.69
N VAL A 181 4.54 -12.38 5.57
CA VAL A 181 4.12 -11.21 4.77
C VAL A 181 2.63 -11.30 4.40
N GLY A 182 2.23 -12.42 3.79
CA GLY A 182 0.82 -12.65 3.46
C GLY A 182 -0.09 -12.66 4.69
N LEU A 183 0.32 -13.34 5.76
CA LEU A 183 -0.48 -13.47 6.98
C LEU A 183 -0.71 -12.11 7.66
N ALA A 184 0.30 -11.24 7.72
CA ALA A 184 0.14 -9.90 8.26
C ALA A 184 -0.89 -9.10 7.46
N GLN A 185 -0.88 -9.18 6.12
CA GLN A 185 -1.88 -8.52 5.28
C GLN A 185 -3.30 -9.04 5.56
N VAL A 186 -3.48 -10.36 5.68
CA VAL A 186 -4.78 -10.95 6.03
C VAL A 186 -5.25 -10.51 7.41
N GLU A 187 -4.36 -10.50 8.41
CA GLU A 187 -4.70 -10.01 9.75
C GLU A 187 -5.12 -8.53 9.73
N ILE A 188 -4.49 -7.67 8.91
CA ILE A 188 -4.93 -6.27 8.74
C ILE A 188 -6.36 -6.23 8.19
N TRP A 189 -6.65 -6.97 7.13
CA TRP A 189 -7.97 -6.96 6.50
C TRP A 189 -9.06 -7.52 7.43
N ARG A 190 -8.74 -8.51 8.27
CA ARG A 190 -9.62 -9.03 9.33
C ARG A 190 -9.76 -8.11 10.54
N GLY A 191 -9.07 -6.96 10.56
CA GLY A 191 -9.07 -6.02 11.68
C GLY A 191 -8.28 -6.52 12.89
N ARG A 192 -7.32 -7.43 12.73
CA ARG A 192 -6.46 -7.97 13.78
C ARG A 192 -5.13 -7.21 13.80
N CYS A 193 -5.17 -5.92 14.11
CA CYS A 193 -4.05 -5.01 13.89
C CYS A 193 -2.80 -5.35 14.74
N ARG A 194 -3.00 -5.70 16.01
CA ARG A 194 -1.89 -6.10 16.90
C ARG A 194 -1.20 -7.40 16.43
N PRO A 195 -1.92 -8.50 16.16
CA PRO A 195 -1.33 -9.68 15.52
C PRO A 195 -0.60 -9.37 14.21
N ALA A 196 -1.17 -8.54 13.34
CA ALA A 196 -0.53 -8.16 12.09
C ALA A 196 0.85 -7.51 12.31
N LEU A 197 0.95 -6.58 13.26
CA LEU A 197 2.22 -5.92 13.57
C LEU A 197 3.26 -6.88 14.15
N THR A 198 2.85 -7.81 15.01
CA THR A 198 3.74 -8.85 15.53
C THR A 198 4.28 -9.73 14.41
N VAL A 199 3.40 -10.18 13.50
CA VAL A 199 3.76 -11.03 12.35
C VAL A 199 4.67 -10.29 11.37
N ALA A 200 4.37 -9.03 11.05
CA ALA A 200 5.21 -8.21 10.16
C ALA A 200 6.63 -8.03 10.72
N ARG A 201 6.76 -7.73 12.03
CA ARG A 201 8.07 -7.64 12.69
C ARG A 201 8.82 -8.97 12.72
N GLN A 202 8.11 -10.09 12.82
CA GLN A 202 8.73 -11.41 12.72
C GLN A 202 9.25 -11.68 11.31
N SER A 203 8.49 -11.34 10.27
CA SER A 203 8.95 -11.47 8.88
C SER A 203 10.20 -10.64 8.62
N LEU A 204 10.25 -9.39 9.10
CA LEU A 204 11.43 -8.53 8.94
C LEU A 204 12.67 -9.12 9.62
N ARG A 205 12.57 -9.59 10.87
CA ARG A 205 13.72 -10.23 11.55
C ARG A 205 14.25 -11.45 10.80
N ILE A 206 13.36 -12.34 10.34
CA ILE A 206 13.76 -13.53 9.57
C ILE A 206 14.46 -13.12 8.26
N THR A 207 13.94 -12.08 7.61
CA THR A 207 14.49 -11.52 6.37
C THR A 207 15.91 -10.99 6.59
N GLU A 208 16.13 -10.22 7.66
CA GLU A 208 17.44 -9.68 8.04
C GLU A 208 18.42 -10.80 8.43
N GLU A 209 18.01 -11.71 9.32
CA GLU A 209 18.85 -12.81 9.81
C GLU A 209 19.27 -13.78 8.69
N ALA A 210 18.41 -14.00 7.69
CA ALA A 210 18.67 -14.88 6.57
C ALA A 210 19.28 -14.17 5.34
N GLY A 211 19.49 -12.85 5.40
CA GLY A 211 20.06 -12.08 4.29
C GLY A 211 19.20 -12.10 3.01
N LEU A 212 17.87 -12.05 3.17
CA LEU A 212 16.91 -12.06 2.06
C LEU A 212 16.65 -10.62 1.55
N SER A 213 16.10 -10.49 0.33
CA SER A 213 15.70 -9.17 -0.19
C SER A 213 14.66 -8.52 0.75
N PRO A 214 14.92 -7.30 1.25
CA PRO A 214 14.17 -6.74 2.37
C PRO A 214 12.88 -6.01 1.97
N GLY A 215 12.70 -5.66 0.70
CA GLY A 215 11.56 -4.88 0.19
C GLY A 215 10.18 -5.40 0.64
N PRO A 216 9.86 -6.70 0.44
CA PRO A 216 8.59 -7.29 0.85
C PRO A 216 8.27 -7.17 2.35
N ALA A 217 9.28 -7.37 3.21
CA ALA A 217 9.11 -7.32 4.66
C ALA A 217 8.89 -5.88 5.14
N TRP A 218 9.65 -4.91 4.60
CA TRP A 218 9.45 -3.49 4.90
C TRP A 218 8.09 -2.97 4.43
N TYR A 219 7.64 -3.36 3.24
CA TYR A 219 6.30 -3.04 2.75
C TYR A 219 5.21 -3.51 3.73
N THR A 220 5.33 -4.75 4.20
CA THR A 220 4.36 -5.32 5.13
C THR A 220 4.41 -4.63 6.49
N LEU A 221 5.60 -4.27 6.97
CA LEU A 221 5.76 -3.49 8.18
C LEU A 221 5.08 -2.11 8.05
N ALA A 222 5.22 -1.43 6.91
CA ALA A 222 4.56 -0.16 6.65
C ALA A 222 3.02 -0.27 6.77
N LEU A 223 2.42 -1.32 6.19
CA LEU A 223 0.99 -1.57 6.32
C LEU A 223 0.58 -1.85 7.77
N ALA A 224 1.36 -2.64 8.51
CA ALA A 224 1.03 -3.01 9.88
C ALA A 224 1.21 -1.85 10.87
N GLU A 225 2.25 -1.04 10.70
CA GLU A 225 2.45 0.22 11.44
C GLU A 225 1.35 1.22 11.11
N THR A 226 0.89 1.28 9.85
CA THR A 226 -0.29 2.08 9.49
C THR A 226 -1.54 1.64 10.26
N ALA A 227 -1.76 0.32 10.42
CA ALA A 227 -2.94 -0.21 11.08
C ALA A 227 -2.90 -0.10 12.61
N ALA A 228 -1.75 -0.38 13.23
CA ALA A 228 -1.63 -0.57 14.68
C ALA A 228 -0.57 0.31 15.37
N GLY A 229 0.33 0.93 14.61
CA GLY A 229 1.55 1.60 15.06
C GLY A 229 1.46 3.12 15.07
N ASP A 230 2.32 3.82 14.33
CA ASP A 230 2.21 5.27 14.16
C ASP A 230 2.57 5.68 12.73
N LEU A 231 1.94 6.76 12.23
CA LEU A 231 2.11 7.21 10.84
C LEU A 231 3.58 7.55 10.49
N PRO A 232 4.39 8.20 11.38
CA PRO A 232 5.80 8.41 11.11
C PRO A 232 6.61 7.12 10.90
N ARG A 233 6.43 6.10 11.74
CA ARG A 233 7.09 4.80 11.55
C ARG A 233 6.60 4.08 10.30
N ALA A 234 5.29 4.14 10.05
CA ALA A 234 4.72 3.58 8.83
C ALA A 234 5.34 4.21 7.58
N LEU A 235 5.49 5.55 7.59
CA LEU A 235 6.08 6.29 6.48
C LEU A 235 7.54 5.90 6.26
N ALA A 236 8.36 5.87 7.32
CA ALA A 236 9.76 5.47 7.23
C ALA A 236 9.94 4.04 6.71
N ALA A 237 9.04 3.12 7.10
CA ALA A 237 9.03 1.76 6.59
C ALA A 237 8.63 1.71 5.09
N ALA A 238 7.66 2.52 4.66
CA ALA A 238 7.25 2.58 3.25
C ALA A 238 8.35 3.16 2.35
N GLU A 239 9.01 4.24 2.78
CA GLU A 239 10.15 4.85 2.08
C GLU A 239 11.33 3.88 1.99
N THR A 240 11.58 3.09 3.05
CA THR A 240 12.61 2.04 3.05
C THR A 240 12.26 0.87 2.13
N ALA A 241 11.00 0.44 2.10
CA ALA A 241 10.52 -0.56 1.15
C ALA A 241 10.69 -0.09 -0.31
N GLY A 242 10.39 1.19 -0.57
CA GLY A 242 10.55 1.82 -1.88
C GLY A 242 12.00 1.79 -2.34
N ARG A 243 12.93 2.31 -1.52
CA ARG A 243 14.36 2.30 -1.83
C ARG A 243 14.90 0.91 -2.14
N HIS A 244 14.61 -0.08 -1.29
CA HIS A 244 15.06 -1.45 -1.54
C HIS A 244 14.48 -2.04 -2.82
N SER A 245 13.22 -1.73 -3.16
CA SER A 245 12.62 -2.22 -4.40
C SER A 245 13.20 -1.51 -5.64
N GLU A 246 13.59 -0.24 -5.52
CA GLU A 246 14.28 0.49 -6.58
C GLU A 246 15.71 -0.02 -6.78
N ASP A 247 16.45 -0.29 -5.69
CA ASP A 247 17.80 -0.86 -5.72
C ASP A 247 17.82 -2.24 -6.41
N ASP A 248 16.78 -3.06 -6.20
CA ASP A 248 16.63 -4.39 -6.81
C ASP A 248 16.03 -4.36 -8.25
N ASP A 249 15.59 -3.20 -8.77
CA ASP A 249 14.73 -3.05 -9.97
C ASP A 249 13.47 -3.96 -9.92
N ASP A 250 12.89 -4.12 -8.72
CA ASP A 250 11.73 -4.95 -8.47
C ASP A 250 10.44 -4.23 -8.86
N ARG A 251 9.93 -4.54 -10.06
CA ARG A 251 8.69 -3.96 -10.57
C ARG A 251 7.42 -4.58 -9.98
N LEU A 252 7.52 -5.60 -9.13
CA LEU A 252 6.39 -6.17 -8.40
C LEU A 252 6.16 -5.46 -7.06
N PHE A 253 7.20 -5.26 -6.26
CA PHE A 253 7.09 -4.65 -4.94
C PHE A 253 7.24 -3.13 -4.93
N LEU A 254 7.93 -2.52 -5.90
CA LEU A 254 7.96 -1.06 -6.01
C LEU A 254 6.56 -0.42 -6.04
N PRO A 255 5.60 -0.83 -6.90
CA PRO A 255 4.25 -0.27 -6.87
C PRO A 255 3.50 -0.57 -5.56
N ARG A 256 3.85 -1.63 -4.82
CA ARG A 256 3.26 -1.92 -3.50
C ARG A 256 3.79 -0.93 -2.44
N ALA A 257 5.09 -0.67 -2.44
CA ALA A 257 5.70 0.32 -1.56
C ALA A 257 5.15 1.73 -1.82
N LEU A 258 5.07 2.14 -3.09
CA LEU A 258 4.49 3.43 -3.49
C LEU A 258 3.01 3.56 -3.10
N HIS A 259 2.23 2.48 -3.24
CA HIS A 259 0.83 2.47 -2.76
C HIS A 259 0.75 2.66 -1.25
N ALA A 260 1.56 1.91 -0.48
CA ALA A 260 1.60 2.04 0.97
C ALA A 260 1.96 3.48 1.38
N GLU A 261 3.01 4.05 0.78
CA GLU A 261 3.41 5.43 1.05
C GLU A 261 2.31 6.41 0.68
N GLY A 262 1.75 6.33 -0.53
CA GLY A 262 0.69 7.21 -0.99
C GLY A 262 -0.54 7.18 -0.07
N ARG A 263 -0.92 6.00 0.42
CA ARG A 263 -2.00 5.84 1.40
C ARG A 263 -1.65 6.47 2.75
N ILE A 264 -0.42 6.31 3.24
CA ILE A 264 0.05 6.95 4.48
C ILE A 264 0.06 8.48 4.34
N ARG A 265 0.51 9.01 3.20
CA ARG A 265 0.50 10.45 2.89
C ARG A 265 -0.92 11.00 2.85
N LEU A 266 -1.87 10.28 2.25
CA LEU A 266 -3.29 10.63 2.26
C LEU A 266 -3.80 10.74 3.71
N PHE A 267 -3.48 9.76 4.54
CA PHE A 267 -3.84 9.74 5.96
C PHE A 267 -3.20 10.85 6.78
N ALA A 268 -1.99 11.26 6.42
CA ALA A 268 -1.29 12.41 7.02
C ALA A 268 -1.83 13.77 6.54
N GLY A 269 -2.87 13.80 5.69
CA GLY A 269 -3.42 15.04 5.14
C GLY A 269 -2.56 15.67 4.05
N GLN A 270 -1.80 14.86 3.31
CA GLN A 270 -0.92 15.28 2.21
C GLN A 270 -1.45 14.76 0.85
N PRO A 271 -2.65 15.18 0.40
CA PRO A 271 -3.30 14.60 -0.77
C PRO A 271 -2.52 14.78 -2.07
N ALA A 272 -1.82 15.91 -2.26
CA ALA A 272 -1.01 16.14 -3.46
C ALA A 272 0.13 15.12 -3.63
N HIS A 273 0.85 14.81 -2.54
CA HIS A 273 1.92 13.80 -2.55
C HIS A 273 1.34 12.39 -2.72
N ALA A 274 0.18 12.13 -2.10
CA ALA A 274 -0.53 10.87 -2.30
C ALA A 274 -0.91 10.66 -3.78
N VAL A 275 -1.42 11.69 -4.46
CA VAL A 275 -1.76 11.62 -5.89
C VAL A 275 -0.53 11.28 -6.74
N GLU A 276 0.61 11.92 -6.50
CA GLU A 276 1.86 11.64 -7.23
C GLU A 276 2.27 10.16 -7.13
N LEU A 277 2.37 9.65 -5.91
CA LEU A 277 2.79 8.27 -5.64
C LEU A 277 1.79 7.24 -6.18
N LEU A 278 0.50 7.51 -6.06
CA LEU A 278 -0.57 6.61 -6.51
C LEU A 278 -0.73 6.64 -8.04
N ARG A 279 -0.44 7.76 -8.71
CA ARG A 279 -0.32 7.79 -10.19
C ARG A 279 0.88 6.97 -10.66
N ARG A 280 2.05 7.14 -10.03
CA ARG A 280 3.23 6.32 -10.33
C ARG A 280 2.95 4.82 -10.13
N THR A 281 2.19 4.48 -9.09
CA THR A 281 1.69 3.10 -8.88
C THR A 281 0.84 2.62 -10.06
N ALA A 282 -0.13 3.44 -10.50
CA ALA A 282 -1.04 3.11 -11.60
C ALA A 282 -0.29 2.94 -12.93
N ASP A 283 0.71 3.77 -13.20
CA ASP A 283 1.53 3.72 -14.41
C ASP A 283 2.36 2.44 -14.46
N LEU A 284 3.02 2.08 -13.35
CA LEU A 284 3.80 0.85 -13.23
C LEU A 284 2.94 -0.41 -13.41
N GLU A 285 1.75 -0.44 -12.80
CA GLU A 285 0.82 -1.56 -12.99
C GLU A 285 0.28 -1.66 -14.41
N SER A 286 -0.07 -0.52 -15.02
CA SER A 286 -0.57 -0.46 -16.39
C SER A 286 0.49 -0.93 -17.37
N ALA A 287 1.76 -0.55 -17.15
CA ALA A 287 2.89 -1.01 -17.96
C ALA A 287 3.06 -2.54 -17.89
N GLN A 288 2.77 -3.16 -16.74
CA GLN A 288 2.79 -4.62 -16.59
C GLN A 288 1.54 -5.33 -17.14
N GLY A 289 0.50 -4.59 -17.55
CA GLY A 289 -0.74 -5.13 -18.06
C GLY A 289 -1.72 -5.64 -17.00
N GLN A 290 -1.60 -5.16 -15.75
CA GLN A 290 -2.52 -5.53 -14.67
C GLN A 290 -3.98 -5.20 -15.03
N ARG A 291 -4.92 -6.14 -14.79
CA ARG A 291 -6.36 -5.88 -14.98
C ARG A 291 -7.29 -6.21 -13.81
N ASP A 292 -6.85 -6.94 -12.79
CA ASP A 292 -7.65 -7.20 -11.59
C ASP A 292 -7.39 -6.18 -10.46
N PRO A 293 -8.32 -5.24 -10.18
CA PRO A 293 -8.09 -4.19 -9.18
C PRO A 293 -7.93 -4.72 -7.74
N ALA A 294 -8.28 -5.98 -7.48
CA ALA A 294 -8.18 -6.58 -6.15
C ALA A 294 -6.74 -6.91 -5.73
N THR A 295 -5.77 -6.94 -6.66
CA THR A 295 -4.38 -7.34 -6.34
C THR A 295 -3.63 -6.34 -5.48
N ARG A 296 -3.95 -5.04 -5.59
CA ARG A 296 -3.32 -3.97 -4.77
C ARG A 296 -4.33 -2.97 -4.18
N ARG A 297 -5.50 -2.77 -4.80
CA ARG A 297 -6.61 -1.93 -4.28
C ARG A 297 -6.29 -0.44 -4.08
N TRP A 298 -5.38 0.15 -4.87
CA TRP A 298 -5.02 1.58 -4.79
C TRP A 298 -6.08 2.55 -5.35
N HIS A 299 -6.97 2.08 -6.22
CA HIS A 299 -7.93 2.91 -6.98
C HIS A 299 -8.79 3.85 -6.11
N ALA A 300 -9.34 3.33 -5.01
CA ALA A 300 -10.14 4.14 -4.08
C ALA A 300 -9.29 5.19 -3.36
N ASP A 301 -8.07 4.82 -2.94
CA ASP A 301 -7.13 5.74 -2.29
C ASP A 301 -6.72 6.87 -3.26
N LEU A 302 -6.48 6.57 -4.54
CA LEU A 302 -6.17 7.60 -5.55
C LEU A 302 -7.36 8.53 -5.78
N ALA A 303 -8.56 7.98 -5.95
CA ALA A 303 -9.76 8.78 -6.16
C ALA A 303 -10.06 9.71 -4.97
N GLU A 304 -9.88 9.24 -3.74
CA GLU A 304 -10.01 10.07 -2.54
C GLU A 304 -8.94 11.16 -2.47
N ALA A 305 -7.69 10.84 -2.81
CA ALA A 305 -6.60 11.81 -2.84
C ALA A 305 -6.86 12.89 -3.91
N LEU A 306 -7.33 12.51 -5.10
CA LEU A 306 -7.72 13.43 -6.17
C LEU A 306 -8.89 14.33 -5.75
N ALA A 307 -9.94 13.76 -5.14
CA ALA A 307 -11.06 14.55 -4.63
C ALA A 307 -10.61 15.56 -3.56
N ALA A 308 -9.73 15.14 -2.63
CA ALA A 308 -9.16 16.02 -1.60
C ALA A 308 -8.20 17.09 -2.18
N ALA A 309 -7.56 16.81 -3.33
CA ALA A 309 -6.71 17.74 -4.06
C ALA A 309 -7.50 18.68 -5.00
N GLY A 310 -8.84 18.60 -5.03
CA GLY A 310 -9.69 19.46 -5.86
C GLY A 310 -9.86 18.97 -7.31
N ALA A 311 -9.59 17.70 -7.59
CA ALA A 311 -9.76 17.08 -8.92
C ALA A 311 -10.87 15.99 -8.94
N PRO A 312 -12.14 16.33 -8.64
CA PRO A 312 -13.23 15.36 -8.52
C PRO A 312 -13.59 14.65 -9.83
N ASP A 313 -13.37 15.28 -10.99
CA ASP A 313 -13.68 14.65 -12.29
C ASP A 313 -12.65 13.59 -12.67
N GLU A 314 -11.37 13.84 -12.40
CA GLU A 314 -10.33 12.82 -12.55
C GLU A 314 -10.53 11.67 -11.55
N ALA A 315 -10.92 11.98 -10.31
CA ALA A 315 -11.29 10.97 -9.32
C ALA A 315 -12.43 10.07 -9.83
N GLN A 316 -13.46 10.64 -10.46
CA GLN A 316 -14.56 9.89 -11.05
C GLN A 316 -14.07 8.97 -12.18
N ALA A 317 -13.18 9.44 -13.06
CA ALA A 317 -12.64 8.62 -14.14
C ALA A 317 -11.85 7.39 -13.62
N VAL A 318 -11.08 7.56 -12.53
CA VAL A 318 -10.39 6.45 -11.85
C VAL A 318 -11.41 5.44 -11.30
N ILE A 319 -12.48 5.92 -10.66
CA ILE A 319 -13.55 5.07 -10.11
C ILE A 319 -14.23 4.27 -11.22
N ASP A 320 -14.62 4.92 -12.32
CA ASP A 320 -15.39 4.27 -13.40
C ASP A 320 -14.57 3.16 -14.07
N ARG A 321 -13.29 3.42 -14.35
CA ARG A 321 -12.37 2.41 -14.92
C ARG A 321 -12.20 1.22 -13.98
N ALA A 322 -11.98 1.48 -12.69
CA ALA A 322 -11.79 0.44 -11.69
C ALA A 322 -13.07 -0.37 -11.46
N ARG A 323 -14.22 0.30 -11.41
CA ARG A 323 -15.55 -0.31 -11.22
C ARG A 323 -15.88 -1.27 -12.34
N HIS A 324 -15.66 -0.87 -13.59
CA HIS A 324 -15.89 -1.75 -14.75
C HIS A 324 -15.12 -3.08 -14.63
N GLN A 325 -13.85 -3.04 -14.23
CA GLN A 325 -13.06 -4.27 -14.02
C GLN A 325 -13.53 -5.07 -12.80
N ALA A 326 -13.84 -4.39 -11.69
CA ALA A 326 -14.30 -5.02 -10.47
C ALA A 326 -15.67 -5.72 -10.65
N GLU A 327 -16.58 -5.14 -11.43
CA GLU A 327 -17.87 -5.75 -11.77
C GLU A 327 -17.68 -6.99 -12.65
N ARG A 328 -16.87 -6.87 -13.72
CA ARG A 328 -16.55 -8.00 -14.61
C ARG A 328 -15.95 -9.19 -13.86
N LEU A 329 -15.15 -8.93 -12.83
CA LEU A 329 -14.45 -9.94 -12.03
C LEU A 329 -15.14 -10.26 -10.69
N ALA A 330 -16.33 -9.69 -10.44
CA ALA A 330 -17.10 -9.87 -9.20
C ALA A 330 -16.33 -9.55 -7.90
N ARG A 331 -15.52 -8.48 -7.88
CA ARG A 331 -14.69 -8.06 -6.74
C ARG A 331 -15.48 -7.20 -5.74
N GLN A 332 -16.29 -7.84 -4.88
CA GLN A 332 -17.22 -7.14 -3.98
C GLN A 332 -16.53 -6.19 -3.00
N GLY A 333 -15.41 -6.59 -2.40
CA GLY A 333 -14.63 -5.75 -1.49
C GLY A 333 -14.03 -4.53 -2.19
N VAL A 334 -13.65 -4.64 -3.46
CA VAL A 334 -13.18 -3.50 -4.27
C VAL A 334 -14.35 -2.57 -4.59
N LEU A 335 -15.49 -3.11 -5.00
CA LEU A 335 -16.69 -2.29 -5.26
C LEU A 335 -17.10 -1.49 -4.02
N ALA A 336 -16.98 -2.09 -2.84
CA ALA A 336 -17.31 -1.43 -1.58
C ALA A 336 -16.39 -0.24 -1.25
N THR A 337 -15.09 -0.33 -1.53
CA THR A 337 -14.18 0.82 -1.36
C THR A 337 -14.37 1.87 -2.46
N LEU A 338 -14.72 1.47 -3.68
CA LEU A 338 -15.09 2.40 -4.75
C LEU A 338 -16.40 3.15 -4.48
N ASP A 339 -17.39 2.51 -3.83
CA ASP A 339 -18.63 3.17 -3.38
C ASP A 339 -18.30 4.29 -2.38
N ARG A 340 -17.36 4.04 -1.45
CA ARG A 340 -16.85 5.06 -0.52
C ARG A 340 -16.10 6.21 -1.23
N ALA A 341 -15.27 5.90 -2.22
CA ALA A 341 -14.59 6.91 -3.02
C ALA A 341 -15.59 7.76 -3.83
N THR A 342 -16.63 7.13 -4.40
CA THR A 342 -17.73 7.81 -5.10
C THR A 342 -18.40 8.84 -4.19
N ALA A 343 -18.72 8.44 -2.95
CA ALA A 343 -19.31 9.36 -1.99
C ALA A 343 -18.39 10.51 -1.58
N THR A 344 -17.07 10.29 -1.59
CA THR A 344 -16.07 11.34 -1.34
C THR A 344 -16.05 12.35 -2.48
N VAL A 345 -16.15 11.90 -3.73
CA VAL A 345 -16.33 12.77 -4.91
C VAL A 345 -17.64 13.56 -4.83
N THR A 346 -18.75 12.90 -4.47
CA THR A 346 -20.05 13.56 -4.25
C THR A 346 -19.94 14.67 -3.20
N ALA A 347 -19.27 14.42 -2.08
CA ALA A 347 -19.05 15.42 -1.03
C ALA A 347 -18.11 16.56 -1.45
N ALA A 348 -17.13 16.29 -2.34
CA ALA A 348 -16.25 17.31 -2.91
C ALA A 348 -17.01 18.23 -3.88
N ARG A 349 -18.01 17.70 -4.59
CA ARG A 349 -18.94 18.46 -5.45
C ARG A 349 -20.02 19.22 -4.67
N GLY A 350 -20.10 19.06 -3.35
CA GLY A 350 -20.98 19.83 -2.46
C GLY A 350 -22.32 19.16 -2.11
N ASP A 351 -22.66 17.99 -2.67
CA ASP A 351 -23.88 17.27 -2.33
C ASP A 351 -23.69 16.40 -1.07
N LEU A 352 -23.62 17.07 0.09
CA LEU A 352 -23.42 16.41 1.38
C LEU A 352 -24.54 15.42 1.75
N PRO A 353 -25.85 15.71 1.52
CA PRO A 353 -26.92 14.77 1.84
C PRO A 353 -26.81 13.45 1.04
N ARG A 354 -26.48 13.53 -0.25
CA ARG A 354 -26.27 12.33 -1.07
C ARG A 354 -25.01 11.58 -0.63
N ALA A 355 -23.90 12.29 -0.42
CA ALA A 355 -22.67 11.67 0.06
C ALA A 355 -22.86 10.92 1.39
N ALA A 356 -23.66 11.45 2.31
CA ALA A 356 -23.97 10.77 3.57
C ALA A 356 -24.73 9.44 3.36
N ARG A 357 -25.72 9.43 2.45
CA ARG A 357 -26.45 8.19 2.10
C ARG A 357 -25.53 7.16 1.44
N GLU A 358 -24.68 7.61 0.51
CA GLU A 358 -23.72 6.75 -0.20
C GLU A 358 -22.68 6.17 0.77
N LEU A 359 -22.12 6.96 1.70
CA LEU A 359 -21.19 6.49 2.74
C LEU A 359 -21.85 5.49 3.69
N SER A 360 -23.12 5.71 4.08
CA SER A 360 -23.86 4.77 4.90
C SER A 360 -24.00 3.41 4.20
N ALA A 361 -24.42 3.43 2.92
CA ALA A 361 -24.55 2.22 2.11
C ALA A 361 -23.20 1.50 1.90
N ALA A 362 -22.13 2.25 1.63
CA ALA A 362 -20.77 1.71 1.50
C ALA A 362 -20.30 1.05 2.80
N ALA A 363 -20.56 1.67 3.96
CA ALA A 363 -20.22 1.08 5.26
C ALA A 363 -20.99 -0.23 5.52
N SER A 364 -22.29 -0.28 5.19
CA SER A 364 -23.07 -1.53 5.30
C SER A 364 -22.58 -2.63 4.35
N ARG A 365 -22.10 -2.28 3.14
CA ARG A 365 -21.50 -3.25 2.22
C ARG A 365 -20.18 -3.78 2.80
N LEU A 366 -19.31 -2.90 3.29
CA LEU A 366 -18.03 -3.26 3.91
C LEU A 366 -18.19 -4.17 5.12
N HIS A 367 -19.22 -3.91 5.93
CA HIS A 367 -19.61 -4.78 7.04
C HIS A 367 -19.91 -6.21 6.58
N ARG A 368 -20.77 -6.36 5.55
CA ARG A 368 -21.14 -7.68 5.00
C ARG A 368 -19.96 -8.42 4.38
N THR A 369 -19.02 -7.69 3.77
CA THR A 369 -17.81 -8.27 3.18
C THR A 369 -16.68 -8.51 4.19
N GLY A 370 -16.87 -8.17 5.47
CA GLY A 370 -15.90 -8.49 6.53
C GLY A 370 -14.66 -7.60 6.59
N TYR A 371 -14.71 -6.34 6.14
CA TYR A 371 -13.57 -5.40 6.19
C TYR A 371 -13.74 -4.32 7.28
N PRO A 372 -13.50 -4.63 8.57
CA PRO A 372 -13.79 -3.73 9.69
C PRO A 372 -13.01 -2.41 9.68
N LEU A 373 -11.76 -2.40 9.20
CA LEU A 373 -10.97 -1.17 9.12
C LEU A 373 -11.45 -0.23 8.01
N GLU A 374 -11.86 -0.79 6.87
CA GLU A 374 -12.46 0.01 5.79
C GLU A 374 -13.86 0.48 6.20
N GLU A 375 -14.65 -0.34 6.90
CA GLU A 375 -15.93 0.10 7.50
C GLU A 375 -15.72 1.28 8.45
N ALA A 376 -14.76 1.17 9.38
CA ALA A 376 -14.43 2.22 10.33
C ALA A 376 -14.01 3.52 9.63
N ARG A 377 -13.16 3.43 8.59
CA ARG A 377 -12.75 4.57 7.76
C ARG A 377 -13.95 5.21 7.07
N THR A 378 -14.88 4.41 6.57
CA THR A 378 -16.12 4.90 5.94
C THR A 378 -16.99 5.67 6.92
N ARG A 379 -17.17 5.13 8.13
CA ARG A 379 -17.95 5.77 9.20
C ARG A 379 -17.29 7.07 9.68
N LEU A 380 -15.96 7.12 9.73
CA LEU A 380 -15.23 8.36 10.02
C LEU A 380 -15.47 9.43 8.94
N LEU A 381 -15.44 9.05 7.65
CA LEU A 381 -15.79 9.96 6.56
C LEU A 381 -17.25 10.42 6.65
N LEU A 382 -18.18 9.52 6.98
CA LEU A 382 -19.60 9.84 7.17
C LEU A 382 -19.78 10.86 8.30
N ALA A 383 -19.08 10.69 9.42
CA ALA A 383 -19.09 11.63 10.54
C ALA A 383 -18.62 13.02 10.11
N ARG A 384 -17.54 13.10 9.33
CA ARG A 384 -17.02 14.36 8.77
C ARG A 384 -18.02 15.03 7.81
N VAL A 385 -18.70 14.25 6.97
CA VAL A 385 -19.76 14.76 6.07
C VAL A 385 -20.94 15.31 6.85
N HIS A 386 -21.44 14.59 7.86
CA HIS A 386 -22.51 15.08 8.72
C HIS A 386 -22.14 16.38 9.44
N ARG A 387 -20.92 16.47 9.95
CA ARG A 387 -20.43 17.70 10.59
C ARG A 387 -20.36 18.88 9.61
N ARG A 388 -19.86 18.66 8.40
CA ARG A 388 -19.87 19.67 7.32
C ARG A 388 -21.30 20.12 6.95
N ALA A 389 -22.27 19.22 7.08
CA ALA A 389 -23.69 19.52 6.85
C ALA A 389 -24.41 20.13 8.06
N GLY A 390 -23.72 20.33 9.20
CA GLY A 390 -24.31 20.86 10.44
C GLY A 390 -25.14 19.86 11.26
N ASP A 391 -25.22 18.59 10.85
CA ASP A 391 -25.93 17.54 11.59
C ASP A 391 -24.99 16.87 12.62
N GLU A 392 -24.76 17.60 13.72
CA GLU A 392 -23.87 17.13 14.78
C GLU A 392 -24.40 15.86 15.49
N SER A 393 -25.73 15.63 15.47
CA SER A 393 -26.33 14.43 16.07
C SER A 393 -25.89 13.17 15.33
N SER A 394 -25.97 13.19 14.00
CA SER A 394 -25.57 12.07 13.14
C SER A 394 -24.05 11.96 13.08
N ALA A 395 -23.32 13.09 13.11
CA ALA A 395 -21.87 13.08 13.20
C ALA A 395 -21.39 12.32 14.45
N ARG A 396 -21.93 12.63 15.63
CA ARG A 396 -21.58 11.94 16.89
C ARG A 396 -21.86 10.44 16.86
N ARG A 397 -22.98 10.01 16.26
CA ARG A 397 -23.26 8.57 16.08
C ARG A 397 -22.21 7.91 15.19
N ALA A 398 -21.93 8.49 14.03
CA ALA A 398 -20.94 7.94 13.10
C ALA A 398 -19.50 7.92 13.68
N PHE A 399 -19.10 8.92 14.47
CA PHE A 399 -17.84 8.89 15.22
C PHE A 399 -17.80 7.76 16.25
N THR A 400 -18.91 7.53 16.94
CA THR A 400 -19.02 6.47 17.96
C THR A 400 -18.89 5.09 17.32
N ASP A 401 -19.54 4.87 16.17
CA ASP A 401 -19.42 3.63 15.41
C ASP A 401 -17.99 3.38 14.92
N ALA A 402 -17.35 4.41 14.32
CA ALA A 402 -15.97 4.32 13.87
C ALA A 402 -15.01 4.01 15.03
N LEU A 403 -15.18 4.68 16.17
CA LEU A 403 -14.38 4.46 17.37
C LEU A 403 -14.55 3.04 17.92
N HIS A 404 -15.79 2.52 17.93
CA HIS A 404 -16.06 1.15 18.35
C HIS A 404 -15.31 0.14 17.48
N LEU A 405 -15.38 0.28 16.15
CA LEU A 405 -14.73 -0.60 15.19
C LEU A 405 -13.19 -0.55 15.29
N TYR A 406 -12.60 0.66 15.37
CA TYR A 406 -11.15 0.79 15.54
C TYR A 406 -10.67 0.21 16.87
N THR A 407 -11.42 0.42 17.95
CA THR A 407 -11.08 -0.13 19.27
C THR A 407 -11.16 -1.66 19.26
N LYS A 408 -12.24 -2.23 18.72
CA LYS A 408 -12.42 -3.68 18.56
C LYS A 408 -11.30 -4.31 17.72
N SER A 409 -10.82 -3.58 16.71
CA SER A 409 -9.76 -4.02 15.81
C SER A 409 -8.34 -3.85 16.39
N GLY A 410 -8.21 -3.22 17.57
CA GLY A 410 -6.90 -2.88 18.15
C GLY A 410 -6.13 -1.82 17.35
N ALA A 411 -6.82 -1.03 16.54
CA ALA A 411 -6.30 0.08 15.75
C ALA A 411 -6.22 1.35 16.61
N HIS A 412 -5.45 1.29 17.70
CA HIS A 412 -5.33 2.35 18.71
C HIS A 412 -5.00 3.76 18.17
N PRO A 413 -4.13 3.93 17.16
CA PRO A 413 -3.82 5.24 16.60
C PRO A 413 -5.06 5.89 15.98
N TRP A 414 -5.81 5.10 15.20
CA TRP A 414 -7.05 5.52 14.57
C TRP A 414 -8.16 5.79 15.57
N ALA A 415 -8.29 4.96 16.60
CA ALA A 415 -9.23 5.20 17.69
C ALA A 415 -8.91 6.53 18.41
N THR A 416 -7.62 6.84 18.60
CA THR A 416 -7.18 8.08 19.23
C THR A 416 -7.49 9.29 18.36
N THR A 417 -7.09 9.28 17.08
CA THR A 417 -7.41 10.34 16.12
C THR A 417 -8.92 10.56 15.99
N THR A 418 -9.70 9.48 15.89
CA THR A 418 -11.17 9.54 15.82
C THR A 418 -11.77 10.18 17.07
N ARG A 419 -11.25 9.86 18.26
CA ARG A 419 -11.68 10.47 19.53
C ARG A 419 -11.36 11.96 19.56
N THR A 420 -10.14 12.34 19.19
CA THR A 420 -9.71 13.74 19.11
C THR A 420 -10.57 14.53 18.12
N GLU A 421 -10.88 13.98 16.95
CA GLU A 421 -11.77 14.63 15.97
C GLU A 421 -13.21 14.72 16.47
N ARG A 422 -13.72 13.69 17.15
CA ARG A 422 -15.07 13.70 17.74
C ARG A 422 -15.20 14.80 18.79
N ASP A 423 -14.23 14.89 19.69
CA ASP A 423 -14.25 15.78 20.86
C ASP A 423 -13.86 17.22 20.51
N ARG A 424 -13.35 17.44 19.30
CA ARG A 424 -13.11 18.78 18.78
C ARG A 424 -14.43 19.55 18.73
N VAL A 425 -14.54 20.59 19.53
CA VAL A 425 -15.61 21.59 19.41
C VAL A 425 -15.58 22.10 17.96
N PRO A 426 -16.73 22.20 17.26
CA PRO A 426 -16.75 22.84 15.96
C PRO A 426 -16.26 24.28 16.14
N ASP A 427 -14.97 24.52 15.87
CA ASP A 427 -14.45 25.86 15.76
C ASP A 427 -15.28 26.55 14.67
N THR A 428 -15.82 27.72 14.99
CA THR A 428 -16.38 28.67 14.03
C THR A 428 -15.52 28.64 12.76
N PRO A 429 -16.10 28.50 11.55
CA PRO A 429 -15.33 28.29 10.33
C PRO A 429 -14.16 29.26 10.27
N ALA A 430 -12.95 28.71 10.06
CA ALA A 430 -11.77 29.53 9.85
C ALA A 430 -12.10 30.54 8.75
N PRO A 431 -11.92 31.85 8.98
CA PRO A 431 -12.18 32.84 7.96
C PRO A 431 -11.33 32.51 6.72
N PRO A 432 -11.83 32.82 5.51
CA PRO A 432 -11.08 32.62 4.28
C PRO A 432 -9.69 33.27 4.42
N PRO A 433 -8.66 32.73 3.73
CA PRO A 433 -7.32 33.32 3.75
C PRO A 433 -7.45 34.81 3.44
N PRO A 434 -6.82 35.69 4.25
CA PRO A 434 -6.97 37.13 4.06
C PRO A 434 -6.53 37.51 2.66
N THR A 435 -7.38 38.26 1.96
CA THR A 435 -7.04 38.96 0.74
C THR A 435 -5.77 39.78 0.99
N PRO A 436 -4.78 39.79 0.09
CA PRO A 436 -3.59 40.62 0.25
C PRO A 436 -4.00 42.08 0.50
N GLY A 437 -3.76 42.59 1.71
CA GLY A 437 -4.10 43.96 2.11
C GLY A 437 -4.95 44.12 3.40
N ALA A 438 -5.64 43.07 3.89
CA ALA A 438 -6.60 43.19 5.01
C ALA A 438 -6.17 42.49 6.33
N TRP A 439 -4.88 42.47 6.66
CA TRP A 439 -4.39 41.81 7.88
C TRP A 439 -4.87 42.47 9.19
N THR A 440 -5.29 43.74 9.12
CA THR A 440 -5.80 44.50 10.28
C THR A 440 -7.22 44.10 10.67
N GLU A 441 -8.05 43.65 9.73
CA GLU A 441 -9.47 43.32 9.94
C GLU A 441 -9.67 42.07 10.79
N HIS A 442 -8.71 41.13 10.75
CA HIS A 442 -8.80 39.86 11.45
C HIS A 442 -8.15 39.88 12.85
N LEU A 443 -7.55 41.00 13.25
CA LEU A 443 -6.85 41.16 14.53
C LEU A 443 -7.64 42.05 15.49
N THR A 444 -7.62 41.71 16.78
CA THR A 444 -8.11 42.62 17.83
C THR A 444 -7.21 43.87 17.90
N PRO A 445 -7.69 45.00 18.46
CA PRO A 445 -6.88 46.21 18.60
C PRO A 445 -5.52 45.94 19.27
N THR A 446 -5.51 45.18 20.37
CA THR A 446 -4.29 44.78 21.08
C THR A 446 -3.37 43.89 20.24
N GLU A 447 -3.92 42.98 19.43
CA GLU A 447 -3.10 42.13 18.55
C GLU A 447 -2.47 42.95 17.42
N ARG A 448 -3.19 43.94 16.86
CA ARG A 448 -2.64 44.85 15.85
C ARG A 448 -1.46 45.64 16.39
N ASP A 449 -1.59 46.20 17.58
CA ASP A 449 -0.54 46.99 18.23
C ASP A 449 0.73 46.18 18.53
N VAL A 450 0.55 44.92 18.92
CA VAL A 450 1.65 43.96 19.15
C VAL A 450 2.31 43.58 17.82
N VAL A 451 1.52 43.28 16.79
CA VAL A 451 2.01 42.88 15.45
C VAL A 451 2.77 44.01 14.77
N ALA A 452 2.27 45.26 14.83
CA ALA A 452 2.92 46.42 14.21
C ALA A 452 4.31 46.67 14.81
N ARG A 453 4.44 46.65 16.14
CA ARG A 453 5.75 46.80 16.81
C ARG A 453 6.66 45.61 16.57
N ALA A 454 6.11 44.39 16.49
CA ALA A 454 6.88 43.21 16.19
C ALA A 454 7.46 43.22 14.77
N ALA A 455 6.73 43.78 13.80
CA ALA A 455 7.17 43.96 12.43
C ALA A 455 8.28 45.01 12.29
N GLN A 456 8.29 46.01 13.18
CA GLN A 456 9.36 47.01 13.30
C GLN A 456 10.62 46.50 14.02
N GLY A 457 10.65 45.22 14.43
CA GLY A 457 11.80 44.59 15.05
C GLY A 457 11.87 44.67 16.58
N ALA A 458 10.88 45.27 17.26
CA ALA A 458 10.87 45.37 18.72
C ALA A 458 10.77 44.00 19.40
N THR A 459 11.59 43.70 20.39
CA THR A 459 11.54 42.47 21.19
C THR A 459 10.24 42.36 22.00
N ASN A 460 9.88 41.15 22.45
CA ASN A 460 8.65 40.96 23.26
C ASN A 460 8.69 41.78 24.56
N ARG A 461 9.88 42.05 25.10
CA ARG A 461 10.09 42.88 26.29
C ARG A 461 9.84 44.36 26.00
N GLU A 462 10.34 44.87 24.87
CA GLU A 462 10.09 46.25 24.45
C GLU A 462 8.62 46.49 24.11
N ILE A 463 7.96 45.53 23.45
CA ILE A 463 6.52 45.60 23.17
C ILE A 463 5.71 45.59 24.46
N ALA A 464 6.08 44.74 25.42
CA ALA A 464 5.43 44.66 26.73
C ALA A 464 5.53 46.00 27.47
N THR A 465 6.70 46.63 27.48
CA THR A 465 6.91 47.96 28.06
C THR A 465 6.09 49.03 27.33
N ALA A 466 6.13 49.06 26.00
CA ALA A 466 5.46 50.09 25.21
C ALA A 466 3.93 50.02 25.26
N LEU A 467 3.36 48.84 25.53
CA LEU A 467 1.91 48.60 25.60
C LEU A 467 1.39 48.41 27.02
N VAL A 468 2.25 48.52 28.04
CA VAL A 468 1.90 48.28 29.45
C VAL A 468 1.26 46.89 29.62
N LEU A 469 1.89 45.87 29.02
CA LEU A 469 1.47 44.47 29.06
C LEU A 469 2.56 43.60 29.70
N SER A 470 2.19 42.40 30.17
CA SER A 470 3.20 41.39 30.53
C SER A 470 3.83 40.77 29.27
N VAL A 471 5.09 40.33 29.35
CA VAL A 471 5.76 39.60 28.24
C VAL A 471 4.96 38.38 27.82
N LYS A 472 4.37 37.65 28.78
CA LYS A 472 3.50 36.49 28.53
C LYS A 472 2.24 36.86 27.74
N THR A 473 1.69 38.06 27.99
CA THR A 473 0.55 38.58 27.23
C THR A 473 0.93 38.88 25.78
N VAL A 474 2.13 39.43 25.56
CA VAL A 474 2.68 39.68 24.21
C VAL A 474 2.90 38.37 23.44
N GLU A 475 3.47 37.35 24.09
CA GLU A 475 3.67 36.02 23.50
C GLU A 475 2.34 35.35 23.13
N ALA A 476 1.35 35.43 24.02
CA ALA A 476 0.02 34.91 23.75
C ALA A 476 -0.69 35.66 22.62
N ALA A 477 -0.51 36.99 22.53
CA ALA A 477 -1.04 37.81 21.45
C ALA A 477 -0.38 37.46 20.10
N LEU A 478 0.95 37.31 20.05
CA LEU A 478 1.67 36.87 18.85
C LEU A 478 1.23 35.48 18.42
N THR A 479 1.06 34.55 19.36
CA THR A 479 0.60 33.18 19.06
C THR A 479 -0.82 33.18 18.45
N ARG A 480 -1.71 34.04 18.95
CA ARG A 480 -3.05 34.22 18.35
C ARG A 480 -2.96 34.87 16.98
N ALA A 481 -2.13 35.90 16.82
CA ALA A 481 -1.92 36.58 15.54
C ALA A 481 -1.33 35.64 14.46
N TYR A 482 -0.33 34.83 14.81
CA TYR A 482 0.25 33.81 13.91
C TYR A 482 -0.81 32.86 13.37
N ARG A 483 -1.66 32.34 14.26
CA ARG A 483 -2.78 31.48 13.88
C ARG A 483 -3.82 32.19 13.01
N LYS A 484 -4.18 33.43 13.35
CA LYS A 484 -5.17 34.23 12.59
C LYS A 484 -4.67 34.62 11.20
N LEU A 485 -3.38 34.86 11.05
CA LEU A 485 -2.75 35.31 9.81
C LEU A 485 -2.10 34.17 9.01
N GLY A 486 -2.19 32.93 9.48
CA GLY A 486 -1.59 31.77 8.81
C GLY A 486 -0.04 31.77 8.78
N THR A 487 0.61 32.52 9.67
CA THR A 487 2.08 32.60 9.76
C THR A 487 2.60 31.72 10.89
N LYS A 488 3.81 31.16 10.73
CA LYS A 488 4.43 30.24 11.69
C LYS A 488 5.64 30.83 12.41
N SER A 489 6.10 32.01 11.97
CA SER A 489 7.26 32.66 12.56
C SER A 489 7.16 34.17 12.47
N ARG A 490 7.92 34.85 13.33
CA ARG A 490 8.09 36.30 13.31
C ARG A 490 8.56 36.80 11.95
N VAL A 491 9.46 36.06 11.30
CA VAL A 491 9.98 36.39 9.97
C VAL A 491 8.87 36.32 8.91
N GLN A 492 8.01 35.30 8.96
CA GLN A 492 6.86 35.19 8.05
C GLN A 492 5.84 36.31 8.29
N LEU A 493 5.60 36.67 9.55
CA LEU A 493 4.73 37.78 9.93
C LEU A 493 5.27 39.12 9.37
N THR A 494 6.55 39.40 9.57
CA THR A 494 7.19 40.62 9.04
C THR A 494 7.14 40.65 7.52
N ARG A 495 7.41 39.53 6.84
CA ARG A 495 7.32 39.43 5.39
C ARG A 495 5.92 39.74 4.87
N LEU A 496 4.89 39.17 5.49
CA LEU A 496 3.47 39.41 5.14
C LEU A 496 3.11 40.91 5.19
N ILE A 497 3.60 41.60 6.23
CA ILE A 497 3.34 43.04 6.44
C ILE A 497 4.12 43.89 5.44
N LEU A 498 5.41 43.58 5.20
CA LEU A 498 6.25 44.34 4.26
C LEU A 498 5.83 44.18 2.80
N THR A 499 5.24 43.05 2.42
CA THR A 499 4.70 42.84 1.06
C THR A 499 3.30 43.44 0.85
N SER A 500 2.72 44.06 1.89
CA SER A 500 1.42 44.72 1.85
C SER A 500 1.63 46.24 2.05
N PRO A 501 1.86 47.04 1.00
CA PRO A 501 2.00 48.48 1.17
C PRO A 501 0.70 49.06 1.75
N THR A 502 0.81 49.69 2.91
CA THR A 502 -0.23 50.54 3.51
C THR A 502 -0.50 51.72 2.57
N MET A 503 -1.75 51.86 2.10
CA MET A 503 -2.33 53.19 1.85
C MET A 503 -2.99 53.69 3.12
#